data_AF-A0AAU5X5G1-F1
#
_entry.id   AF-A0AAU5X5G1-F1
#
_cell.length_a   1.000
_cell.length_b   1.000
_cell.length_c   1.000
_cell.angle_alpha   90.00
_cell.angle_beta   90.00
_cell.angle_gamma   90.00
#
_symmetry.space_group_name_H-M   'P 1'
#
loop_
_entity.id
_entity.type
_entity.pdbx_description
1 polymer ?
#
loop_
_entity_poly.entity_id
_entity_poly.type
_entity_poly.pdbx_seq_one_letter_code
_entity_poly.pdbx_strand_id
1 'polypeptide(L)'
;MSDTKPRGELHLRVAGHTTDWKLLLVDEPPTEDEVASWMQEGMVAPVRVAEQGSNEPYTLLVNFSLVVAARLLPATRGDRSVRF
;
A
#
# COMPACT_ATOMS: atom_id res chain seq x y z
N MET A 1 -18.71 12.05 -11.17
CA MET A 1 -17.34 12.10 -10.61
C MET A 1 -17.15 10.80 -9.88
N SER A 2 -16.22 9.96 -10.37
CA SER A 2 -16.04 8.60 -9.89
C SER A 2 -15.54 8.65 -8.46
N ASP A 3 -16.39 8.22 -7.52
CA ASP A 3 -16.04 8.04 -6.12
C ASP A 3 -14.89 7.03 -6.07
N THR A 4 -13.66 7.52 -5.96
CA THR A 4 -12.47 6.67 -6.07
C THR A 4 -12.18 6.05 -4.71
N LYS A 5 -13.15 5.27 -4.26
CA LYS A 5 -13.15 4.65 -2.96
C LYS A 5 -12.01 3.64 -2.90
N PRO A 6 -11.12 3.71 -1.88
CA PRO A 6 -10.07 2.72 -1.70
C PRO A 6 -10.64 1.29 -1.65
N ARG A 7 -9.98 0.38 -2.35
CA ARG A 7 -10.31 -1.05 -2.44
C ARG A 7 -9.48 -1.90 -1.47
N GLY A 8 -8.39 -1.34 -0.94
CA GLY A 8 -7.59 -1.94 0.13
C GLY A 8 -6.59 -0.97 0.74
N GLU A 9 -5.81 -1.46 1.69
CA GLU A 9 -4.67 -0.75 2.26
C GLU A 9 -3.42 -1.62 2.15
N LEU A 10 -2.31 -1.03 1.72
CA LEU A 10 -0.98 -1.64 1.77
C LEU A 10 -0.16 -0.90 2.82
N HIS A 11 0.21 -1.61 3.88
CA HIS A 11 1.05 -1.11 4.96
C HIS A 11 2.47 -1.61 4.74
N LEU A 12 3.45 -0.69 4.73
CA LEU A 12 4.85 -1.01 4.47
C LEU A 12 5.73 -0.51 5.60
N ARG A 13 6.61 -1.37 6.10
CA ARG A 13 7.73 -0.98 6.97
C ARG A 13 9.00 -0.91 6.13
N VAL A 14 9.64 0.25 6.11
CA VAL A 14 10.85 0.50 5.32
C VAL A 14 12.08 0.56 6.23
N ALA A 15 13.16 -0.11 5.84
CA ALA A 15 14.42 -0.09 6.57
C ALA A 15 14.91 1.36 6.79
N GLY A 16 15.30 1.69 8.02
CA GLY A 16 15.78 3.02 8.38
C GLY A 16 14.68 4.07 8.61
N HIS A 17 13.41 3.74 8.40
CA HIS A 17 12.28 4.60 8.75
C HIS A 17 11.61 4.16 10.04
N THR A 18 11.19 5.13 10.87
CA THR A 18 10.52 4.88 12.15
C THR A 18 9.00 4.76 12.04
N THR A 19 8.44 5.12 10.89
CA THR A 19 6.99 5.15 10.65
C THR A 19 6.62 4.25 9.48
N ASP A 20 5.60 3.44 9.68
CA ASP A 20 5.04 2.61 8.62
C ASP A 20 4.29 3.49 7.61
N TRP A 21 4.43 3.18 6.33
CA TRP A 21 3.68 3.82 5.25
C TRP A 21 2.34 3.13 5.11
N LYS A 22 1.27 3.91 5.05
CA LYS A 22 -0.08 3.44 4.76
C LYS A 22 -0.50 3.95 3.38
N LEU A 23 -0.65 3.03 2.44
CA LEU A 23 -1.06 3.34 1.06
C LEU A 23 -2.51 2.90 0.86
N LEU A 24 -3.37 3.83 0.45
CA LEU A 24 -4.77 3.51 0.10
C LEU A 24 -4.82 3.07 -1.36
N LEU A 25 -5.11 1.80 -1.61
CA LEU A 25 -5.11 1.21 -2.94
C LEU A 25 -6.40 1.51 -3.66
N VAL A 26 -6.29 1.99 -4.90
CA VAL A 26 -7.46 2.35 -5.73
C VAL A 26 -7.85 1.22 -6.68
N ASP A 27 -6.86 0.49 -7.19
CA ASP A 27 -7.08 -0.67 -8.06
C ASP A 27 -7.33 -1.94 -7.23
N GLU A 28 -7.46 -3.07 -7.90
CA GLU A 28 -7.44 -4.37 -7.21
C GLU A 28 -6.15 -4.47 -6.37
N PRO A 29 -6.24 -4.77 -5.06
CA PRO A 29 -5.05 -4.97 -4.25
C PRO A 29 -4.19 -6.12 -4.80
N PRO A 30 -2.85 -6.00 -4.78
CA PRO A 30 -2.00 -7.14 -5.08
C PRO A 30 -2.23 -8.24 -4.03
N THR A 31 -1.95 -9.47 -4.42
CA THR A 31 -1.94 -10.63 -3.53
C THR A 31 -0.71 -10.63 -2.63
N GLU A 32 -0.75 -11.40 -1.55
CA GLU A 32 0.40 -11.57 -0.65
C GLU A 32 1.61 -12.17 -1.39
N ASP A 33 1.38 -13.11 -2.31
CA ASP A 33 2.43 -13.74 -3.11
C ASP A 33 3.09 -12.75 -4.08
N GLU A 34 2.32 -11.85 -4.71
CA GLU A 34 2.87 -10.79 -5.56
C GLU A 34 3.76 -9.82 -4.75
N VAL A 35 3.28 -9.38 -3.58
CA VAL A 35 4.07 -8.50 -2.71
C VAL A 35 5.33 -9.20 -2.21
N ALA A 36 5.24 -10.49 -1.87
CA ALA A 36 6.39 -11.29 -1.47
C ALA A 36 7.42 -11.40 -2.60
N SER A 37 7.00 -11.64 -3.84
CA SER A 37 7.89 -11.64 -5.02
C SER A 37 8.57 -10.28 -5.20
N TRP A 38 7.84 -9.16 -5.10
CA TRP A 38 8.45 -7.83 -5.21
C TRP A 38 9.53 -7.58 -4.16
N MET A 39 9.29 -8.01 -2.91
CA MET A 39 10.25 -7.91 -1.82
C MET A 39 11.47 -8.81 -2.05
N GLN A 40 11.26 -10.06 -2.46
CA GLN A 40 12.34 -11.02 -2.73
C GLN A 40 13.24 -10.59 -3.89
N GLU A 41 12.66 -10.01 -4.93
CA GLU A 41 13.36 -9.54 -6.13
C GLU A 41 13.94 -8.13 -5.97
N GLY A 42 13.55 -7.40 -4.91
CA GLY A 42 13.95 -6.01 -4.71
C GLY A 42 13.40 -5.07 -5.79
N MET A 43 12.21 -5.35 -6.31
CA MET A 43 11.62 -4.69 -7.46
C MET A 43 11.12 -3.27 -7.15
N VAL A 44 11.15 -2.39 -8.16
CA VAL A 44 10.35 -1.16 -8.15
C VAL A 44 8.99 -1.44 -8.79
N ALA A 45 7.92 -1.42 -7.99
CA ALA A 45 6.57 -1.68 -8.46
C ALA A 45 5.72 -0.38 -8.47
N PRO A 46 4.94 -0.14 -9.55
CA PRO A 46 3.97 0.94 -9.57
C PRO A 46 2.72 0.56 -8.78
N VAL A 47 2.33 1.40 -7.83
CA VAL A 47 1.13 1.22 -7.01
C VAL A 47 0.22 2.42 -7.23
N ARG A 48 -1.03 2.18 -7.67
CA ARG A 48 -2.01 3.26 -7.82
C ARG A 48 -2.70 3.52 -6.49
N VAL A 49 -2.47 4.71 -5.96
CA VAL A 49 -2.89 5.10 -4.61
C VAL A 49 -3.78 6.34 -4.62
N ALA A 50 -4.59 6.50 -3.58
CA ALA A 50 -5.27 7.74 -3.26
C ALA A 50 -4.69 8.34 -1.97
N GLU A 51 -4.59 9.66 -1.93
CA GLU A 51 -4.30 10.36 -0.67
C GLU A 51 -5.58 10.53 0.15
N GLN A 52 -5.46 10.40 1.47
CA GLN A 52 -6.59 10.62 2.36
C GLN A 52 -7.05 12.08 2.27
N GLY A 53 -8.26 12.30 1.76
CA GLY A 53 -8.82 13.65 1.55
C GLY A 53 -8.48 14.27 0.20
N SER A 54 -7.75 13.58 -0.68
CA SER A 54 -7.60 13.93 -2.09
C SER A 54 -8.60 13.15 -2.94
N ASN A 55 -9.11 13.80 -3.99
CA ASN A 55 -10.03 13.19 -4.95
C ASN A 55 -9.33 12.59 -6.18
N GLU A 56 -8.01 12.77 -6.31
CA GLU A 56 -7.27 12.34 -7.51
C GLU A 56 -6.22 11.27 -7.17
N PRO A 57 -6.40 10.04 -7.67
CA PRO A 57 -5.38 9.00 -7.55
C PRO A 57 -4.13 9.32 -8.35
N TYR A 58 -2.99 8.85 -7.87
CA TYR A 58 -1.73 8.93 -8.59
C TYR A 58 -0.96 7.60 -8.49
N THR A 59 0.02 7.43 -9.37
CA THR A 59 0.93 6.28 -9.34
C THR A 59 2.12 6.60 -8.46
N LEU A 60 2.31 5.80 -7.41
CA LEU A 60 3.50 5.82 -6.57
C LEU A 60 4.44 4.68 -7.01
N LEU A 61 5.70 5.00 -7.30
CA LEU A 61 6.73 3.98 -7.51
C LEU A 61 7.33 3.60 -6.16
N VAL A 62 7.18 2.35 -5.76
CA VAL A 62 7.66 1.83 -4.49
C VAL A 62 8.85 0.92 -4.74
N ASN A 63 9.98 1.22 -4.11
CA ASN A 63 11.17 0.36 -4.13
C ASN A 63 11.08 -0.69 -3.02
N PHE A 64 10.81 -1.94 -3.38
CA PHE A 64 10.64 -3.04 -2.42
C PHE A 64 11.95 -3.62 -1.88
N SER A 65 13.12 -3.24 -2.41
CA SER A 65 14.42 -3.67 -1.84
C SER A 65 14.71 -3.13 -0.44
N LEU A 66 13.95 -2.10 0.00
CA LEU A 66 14.06 -1.51 1.34
C LEU A 66 12.88 -1.86 2.24
N VAL A 67 11.87 -2.56 1.73
CA VAL A 67 10.68 -2.95 2.51
C VAL A 67 11.02 -4.20 3.32
N VAL A 68 10.93 -4.10 4.65
CA VAL A 68 11.27 -5.19 5.58
C VAL A 68 10.04 -5.93 6.11
N ALA A 69 8.86 -5.33 5.98
CA ALA A 69 7.58 -5.98 6.24
C ALA A 69 6.47 -5.31 5.42
N ALA A 70 5.49 -6.11 5.00
CA ALA A 70 4.30 -5.63 4.33
C ALA A 70 3.05 -6.30 4.92
N ARG A 71 1.94 -5.57 4.94
CA ARG A 71 0.62 -6.10 5.31
C ARG A 71 -0.43 -5.56 4.37
N LEU A 72 -1.20 -6.47 3.78
CA LEU A 72 -2.36 -6.15 2.98
C LEU A 72 -3.61 -6.21 3.84
N LEU A 73 -4.47 -5.19 3.75
CA LEU A 73 -5.77 -5.17 4.39
C LEU A 73 -6.85 -4.96 3.33
N PRO A 74 -7.97 -5.71 3.39
CA PRO A 74 -9.13 -5.40 2.56
C PRO A 74 -9.65 -4.00 2.92
N ALA A 75 -10.35 -3.33 2.00
CA ALA A 75 -11.02 -2.06 2.31
C ALA A 75 -12.10 -2.27 3.38
N THR A 76 -11.70 -2.19 4.65
CA THR A 76 -12.62 -2.19 5.77
C THR A 76 -13.29 -0.83 5.83
N ARG A 77 -14.62 -0.87 5.76
CA ARG A 77 -15.48 0.28 5.98
C ARG A 77 -15.36 0.64 7.48
N GLY A 78 -14.45 1.54 7.81
CA GLY A 78 -14.32 2.10 9.15
C GLY A 78 -13.31 1.37 10.04
N ASP A 79 -12.18 2.03 10.22
CA ASP A 79 -11.49 2.22 11.49
C ASP A 79 -11.39 1.01 12.44
N ARG A 80 -10.29 0.25 12.30
CA ARG A 80 -9.66 -0.45 13.43
C ARG A 80 -8.15 -0.41 13.23
N SER A 81 -7.55 0.64 13.78
CA SER A 81 -6.12 0.80 13.96
C SER A 81 -5.55 -0.38 14.75
N VAL A 82 -4.93 -1.33 14.05
CA VAL A 82 -4.02 -2.30 14.66
C VAL A 82 -2.64 -1.68 14.64
N ARG A 83 -2.13 -1.32 15.83
CA ARG A 83 -0.76 -0.83 16.01
C ARG A 83 0.19 -2.03 16.11
N PHE A 84 1.34 -1.94 15.47
CA PHE A 84 2.49 -2.84 15.64
C PHE A 84 3.55 -2.16 16.50
#